data_AF-A0A392QK59-F1
#
_entry.id   AF-A0A392QK59-F1
#
_cell.length_a   1.000
_cell.length_b   1.000
_cell.length_c   1.000
_cell.angle_alpha   90.00
_cell.angle_beta   90.00
_cell.angle_gamma   90.00
#
_symmetry.space_group_name_H-M   'P 1'
#
loop_
_entity.id
_entity.type
_entity.pdbx_description
1 polymer ?
#
loop_
_entity_poly.entity_id
_entity_poly.type
_entity_poly.pdbx_seq_one_letter_code
_entity_poly.pdbx_strand_id
1 'polypeptide(L)' 'MFIGDGAKLVRDAFQLAKEKSPCIIFIDEIDAIGTKRFDSEVSGDREVQRTMLELLNQLDGFSSDDRIKVCL' A
#
# COMPACT_ATOMS: atom_id res chain seq x y z
N MET A 1 -10.99 -14.99 -5.22
CA MET A 1 -10.15 -13.88 -4.74
C MET A 1 -8.72 -14.33 -4.89
N PHE A 2 -7.94 -13.70 -5.77
CA PHE A 2 -6.58 -14.14 -6.11
C PHE A 2 -5.61 -13.62 -5.05
N ILE A 3 -4.82 -14.54 -4.48
CA ILE A 3 -3.84 -14.22 -3.44
C ILE A 3 -2.79 -13.25 -4.00
N GLY A 4 -2.68 -12.06 -3.40
CA GLY A 4 -1.62 -11.10 -3.71
C GLY A 4 -1.98 -10.01 -4.72
N ASP A 5 -3.25 -9.93 -5.14
CA ASP A 5 -3.72 -8.89 -6.05
C ASP A 5 -3.60 -7.49 -5.41
N GLY A 6 -3.91 -7.37 -4.11
CA GLY A 6 -3.77 -6.11 -3.37
C GLY A 6 -2.34 -5.57 -3.35
N ALA A 7 -1.34 -6.41 -3.05
CA ALA A 7 0.07 -6.01 -3.07
C ALA A 7 0.54 -5.61 -4.49
N LYS A 8 0.03 -6.27 -5.53
CA LYS A 8 0.34 -5.88 -6.91
C LYS A 8 -0.23 -4.51 -7.25
N LEU A 9 -1.48 -4.23 -6.89
CA LEU A 9 -2.14 -2.94 -7.13
C LEU A 9 -1.38 -1.79 -6.46
N VAL A 10 -0.90 -2.00 -5.24
CA VAL A 10 -0.05 -1.02 -4.54
C VAL A 10 1.20 -0.70 -5.37
N ARG A 11 1.96 -1.72 -5.79
CA ARG A 11 3.16 -1.52 -6.61
C ARG A 11 2.87 -0.77 -7.91
N ASP A 12 1.82 -1.17 -8.63
CA ASP A 12 1.45 -0.56 -9.90
C ASP A 12 1.04 0.92 -9.71
N ALA A 13 0.34 1.26 -8.63
CA ALA A 13 -0.03 2.65 -8.30
C ALA A 13 1.20 3.52 -8.01
N PHE A 14 2.15 3.02 -7.23
CA PHE A 14 3.40 3.73 -6.92
C PHE A 14 4.30 3.88 -8.15
N GLN A 15 4.35 2.88 -9.03
CA GLN A 15 5.09 2.96 -10.29
C GLN A 15 4.49 4.03 -11.22
N LEU A 16 3.15 4.06 -11.34
CA LEU A 16 2.45 5.08 -12.12
C LEU A 16 2.69 6.49 -11.57
N ALA A 17 2.71 6.64 -10.24
CA ALA A 17 3.01 7.89 -9.56
C ALA A 17 4.43 8.38 -9.86
N LYS A 18 5.42 7.47 -9.92
CA LYS A 18 6.80 7.77 -10.34
C LYS A 18 6.89 8.25 -11.78
N GLU A 19 6.18 7.58 -12.70
CA GLU A 19 6.14 7.98 -14.11
C GLU A 19 5.45 9.34 -14.33
N LYS A 20 4.48 9.68 -13.48
CA LYS A 20 3.70 10.93 -13.56
C LYS A 20 4.16 12.03 -12.60
N SER A 21 5.35 11.90 -12.03
CA SER A 21 5.91 12.88 -11.08
C SER A 21 6.00 14.29 -11.71
N PRO A 22 5.60 15.37 -11.00
CA PRO A 22 5.16 15.43 -9.61
C PRO A 22 3.68 15.01 -9.43
N CYS A 23 3.39 14.17 -8.43
CA CYS A 23 2.03 13.71 -8.17
C CYS A 23 1.72 13.56 -6.66
N ILE A 24 0.44 13.41 -6.33
CA ILE A 24 -0.04 13.18 -4.96
C ILE A 24 -0.83 11.88 -4.95
N ILE A 25 -0.50 10.97 -4.04
CA ILE A 25 -1.25 9.75 -3.76
C ILE A 25 -2.14 10.01 -2.54
N PHE A 26 -3.45 9.88 -2.70
CA PHE A 26 -4.41 9.99 -1.62
C PHE A 26 -4.90 8.60 -1.24
N ILE A 27 -4.80 8.25 0.04
CA ILE A 27 -5.25 6.96 0.58
C ILE A 27 -6.41 7.26 1.52
N ASP A 28 -7.61 6.93 1.07
CA ASP A 28 -8.82 6.97 1.89
C ASP A 28 -9.02 5.63 2.62
N GLU A 29 -9.74 5.63 3.73
CA GLU A 29 -10.08 4.44 4.52
C GLU A 29 -8.88 3.49 4.79
N ILE A 30 -7.73 4.05 5.21
CA ILE A 30 -6.53 3.25 5.50
C ILE A 30 -6.78 2.20 6.61
N ASP A 31 -7.77 2.41 7.47
CA ASP A 31 -8.21 1.46 8.49
C ASP A 31 -8.79 0.16 7.91
N ALA A 32 -9.30 0.18 6.68
CA ALA A 32 -9.73 -1.02 5.95
C ALA A 32 -8.58 -2.01 5.70
N ILE A 33 -7.34 -1.50 5.56
CA ILE A 33 -6.13 -2.31 5.42
C ILE A 33 -5.26 -2.37 6.69
N GLY A 34 -5.58 -1.52 7.68
CA GLY A 34 -4.82 -1.34 8.92
C GLY A 34 -5.43 -2.00 10.15
N THR A 35 -6.39 -2.91 10.00
CA THR A 35 -7.02 -3.60 11.14
C THR A 35 -5.96 -4.30 11.99
N LYS A 36 -6.04 -4.10 13.32
CA LYS A 36 -5.13 -4.66 14.33
C LYS A 36 -4.94 -6.15 14.08
N ARG A 37 -3.69 -6.64 14.25
CA ARG A 37 -3.34 -8.07 14.20
C ARG A 37 -4.22 -8.85 15.18
N PHE A 38 -5.39 -9.30 14.74
CA PHE A 38 -6.16 -10.29 15.47
C PHE A 38 -5.50 -11.63 15.20
N ASP A 39 -5.22 -12.36 16.27
CA ASP A 39 -4.55 -13.67 16.30
C ASP A 39 -5.45 -14.79 15.70
N SER A 40 -6.35 -14.43 14.79
CA SER A 40 -7.36 -15.30 14.22
C SER A 40 -6.86 -15.82 12.89
N GLU A 41 -6.70 -17.15 12.80
CA GLU A 41 -6.22 -17.91 11.63
C GLU A 41 -7.17 -17.86 10.41
N VAL A 42 -7.74 -16.70 10.09
CA VAL A 42 -8.61 -16.52 8.93
C VAL A 42 -7.75 -16.11 7.74
N SER A 43 -7.73 -16.94 6.70
CA SER A 43 -6.93 -16.71 5.47
C SER A 43 -7.11 -15.33 4.83
N GLY A 44 -8.21 -14.62 5.09
CA GLY A 44 -8.46 -13.25 4.62
C GLY A 44 -7.54 -12.20 5.28
N ASP A 45 -7.21 -12.35 6.56
CA ASP A 45 -6.34 -11.40 7.28
C ASP A 45 -4.90 -11.41 6.74
N ARG A 46 -4.45 -12.56 6.24
CA ARG A 46 -3.10 -12.67 5.63
C ARG A 46 -2.95 -11.88 4.34
N GLU A 47 -4.02 -11.70 3.57
CA GLU A 47 -3.98 -10.92 2.32
C GLU A 47 -3.90 -9.41 2.60
N VAL A 48 -4.74 -8.95 3.52
CA VAL A 48 -4.75 -7.56 3.98
C VAL A 48 -3.39 -7.19 4.57
N GLN A 49 -2.82 -8.05 5.42
CA GLN A 49 -1.49 -7.86 5.98
C GLN A 49 -0.39 -7.77 4.92
N ARG A 50 -0.44 -8.60 3.87
CA ARG A 50 0.53 -8.53 2.76
C ARG A 50 0.42 -7.21 1.99
N THR A 51 -0.79 -6.76 1.74
CA THR A 51 -1.05 -5.48 1.06
C THR A 51 -0.55 -4.30 1.89
N MET A 52 -0.79 -4.32 3.21
CA MET A 52 -0.28 -3.33 4.15
C MET A 52 1.25 -3.30 4.21
N LEU A 53 1.91 -4.47 4.28
CA LEU A 53 3.37 -4.54 4.29
C LEU A 53 3.98 -3.99 2.98
N GLU A 54 3.36 -4.30 1.84
CA GLU A 54 3.80 -3.72 0.56
C GLU A 54 3.64 -2.21 0.53
N LEU A 55 2.51 -1.67 1.02
CA LEU A 55 2.30 -0.23 1.14
C LEU A 55 3.38 0.43 1.99
N LEU A 56 3.71 -0.14 3.16
CA LEU A 56 4.77 0.37 4.03
C LEU A 56 6.15 0.32 3.35
N ASN A 57 6.46 -0.75 2.63
CA ASN A 57 7.71 -0.85 1.87
C ASN A 57 7.81 0.21 0.76
N GLN A 58 6.70 0.49 0.06
CA GLN A 58 6.68 1.55 -0.95
C GLN A 58 6.84 2.94 -0.32
N LEU A 59 6.23 3.17 0.85
CA LEU A 59 6.36 4.42 1.60
C LEU A 59 7.78 4.64 2.16
N ASP A 60 8.45 3.59 2.62
CA ASP A 60 9.83 3.67 3.13
C ASP A 60 10.87 3.77 2.00
N GLY A 61 10.56 3.21 0.82
CA GLY A 61 11.40 3.25 -0.37
C GLY A 61 11.47 4.61 -1.08
N PHE A 62 10.76 5.64 -0.60
CA PHE A 62 10.87 6.99 -1.13
C PHE A 62 12.13 7.69 -0.61
N SER A 63 12.92 8.21 -1.53
CA SER A 63 14.00 9.13 -1.17
C SER A 63 13.43 10.53 -0.96
N SER A 64 14.05 11.35 -0.12
CA SER A 64 13.61 12.74 0.16
C SER A 64 13.53 13.64 -1.08
N ASP A 65 14.09 13.20 -2.21
CA ASP A 65 14.06 13.89 -3.52
C ASP A 65 12.83 13.52 -4.37
N ASP A 66 12.07 12.49 -3.98
CA ASP A 66 10.89 12.05 -4.72
C ASP A 66 9.79 13.11 -4.62
N ARG A 67 9.42 13.70 -5.76
CA ARG A 67 8.33 14.70 -5.87
C ARG A 67 6.93 14.07 -5.79
N ILE A 68 6.80 13.00 -5.00
CA ILE A 68 5.57 12.25 -4.78
C ILE A 68 5.20 12.45 -3.32
N LYS A 69 4.01 13.01 -3.07
CA LYS A 69 3.49 13.19 -1.72
C LYS A 69 2.39 12.19 -1.46
N VAL A 70 2.39 11.59 -0.27
CA VAL A 70 1.30 10.72 0.19
C VAL A 70 0.50 11.46 1.24
N CYS A 71 -0.82 11.50 1.06
CA CYS A 71 -1.77 12.07 2.00
C CYS A 71 -2.73 10.96 2.46
N LEU A 72 -2.88 10.87 3.78
CA LEU A 72 -3.86 10.02 4.47
C LEU A 72 -5.03 10.89 4.94
#